data_AF-A0AAN6DH32-F1
#
_entry.id   AF-A0AAN6DH32-F1
#
_cell.length_a   1.000
_cell.length_b   1.000
_cell.length_c   1.000
_cell.angle_alpha   90.00
_cell.angle_beta   90.00
_cell.angle_gamma   90.00
#
_symmetry.space_group_name_H-M   'P 1'
#
loop_
_entity.id
_entity.type
_entity.pdbx_description
1 polymer ?
#
loop_
_entity_poly.entity_id
_entity_poly.type
_entity_poly.pdbx_seq_one_letter_code
_entity_poly.pdbx_strand_id
1 'polypeptide(L)'
;MNAAFVSSFNCNDWALSLAAVADSVAVAAANGKIHLLSKSVQNIGTLSAHSRSINKIKAVDLHTFASCSNDGTVKVWDARTNSETHSFSNARQLPFLSLDTSYNMLVAGTELSGSDSELILWDLRKPAQPFRTFIDSHNDDITEARFHPSNRQLLLSGSTDGYVNIYDLSVPEEDDALQQVINFTSIHSANFLSPNRIYTLSHMETFAVHELNDHRTEEHVEPLPKQFGDVREKWGCEYVVDLQAPGYVFCGSNSKHELKMYRFDPVVENFDFAAESPVHFPNAHGEEVVRDVLVLDNMVYTGGEDNLVKLWKAPCHVADTSATFFSSAPQPVETAPKELKPESGRKHKKKKHKKDSKRFKPY
;
A
#
# COMPACT_ATOMS: atom_id res chain seq x y z
N MET A 1 26.13 3.48 11.26
CA MET A 1 26.74 4.57 10.45
C MET A 1 25.75 5.72 10.35
N ASN A 2 26.18 6.97 10.13
CA ASN A 2 25.23 8.10 10.07
C ASN A 2 25.03 8.58 8.63
N ALA A 3 23.78 8.83 8.26
CA ALA A 3 23.44 9.53 7.04
C ALA A 3 23.83 11.01 7.16
N ALA A 4 24.26 11.60 6.04
CA ALA A 4 24.57 13.02 5.97
C ALA A 4 23.31 13.80 5.59
N PHE A 5 22.94 14.78 6.42
CA PHE A 5 21.88 15.74 6.07
C PHE A 5 22.32 16.61 4.89
N VAL A 6 21.43 16.81 3.93
CA VAL A 6 21.70 17.57 2.70
C VAL A 6 20.95 18.90 2.70
N SER A 7 19.62 18.86 2.81
CA SER A 7 18.76 20.04 2.73
C SER A 7 17.36 19.75 3.28
N SER A 8 16.56 20.80 3.45
CA SER A 8 15.15 20.67 3.85
C SER A 8 14.26 21.71 3.19
N PHE A 9 12.99 21.39 3.04
CA PHE A 9 11.92 22.28 2.58
C PHE A 9 10.80 22.33 3.63
N ASN A 10 10.19 23.50 3.82
CA ASN A 10 9.04 23.69 4.70
C ASN A 10 7.74 23.73 3.89
N CYS A 11 6.86 22.74 4.06
CA CYS A 11 5.57 22.64 3.36
C CYS A 11 4.42 23.41 4.04
N ASN A 12 4.70 24.13 5.13
CA ASN A 12 3.76 24.94 5.92
C ASN A 12 2.64 24.16 6.63
N ASP A 13 2.68 22.83 6.60
CA ASP A 13 1.84 21.88 7.34
C ASP A 13 2.51 20.50 7.27
N TRP A 14 1.96 19.47 7.91
CA TRP A 14 2.57 18.13 7.98
C TRP A 14 2.80 17.53 6.58
N ALA A 15 3.98 16.96 6.35
CA ALA A 15 4.29 16.20 5.15
C ALA A 15 3.89 14.74 5.34
N LEU A 16 2.75 14.34 4.78
CA LEU A 16 2.10 13.05 5.09
C LEU A 16 2.48 11.91 4.14
N SER A 17 2.78 12.22 2.87
CA SER A 17 3.18 11.20 1.91
C SER A 17 4.05 11.76 0.77
N LEU A 18 4.97 10.93 0.27
CA LEU A 18 5.97 11.27 -0.75
C LEU A 18 5.86 10.33 -1.95
N ALA A 19 5.98 10.88 -3.16
CA ALA A 19 6.08 10.07 -4.38
C ALA A 19 7.13 10.62 -5.34
N ALA A 20 7.86 9.72 -5.97
CA ALA A 20 8.77 10.04 -7.08
C ALA A 20 7.95 10.41 -8.32
N VAL A 21 8.22 11.56 -8.93
CA VAL A 21 7.59 11.96 -10.20
C VAL A 21 8.62 12.61 -11.10
N ALA A 22 9.06 11.92 -12.14
CA ALA A 22 10.10 12.34 -13.07
C ALA A 22 11.38 12.78 -12.34
N ASP A 23 11.81 14.02 -12.56
CA ASP A 23 12.96 14.63 -11.90
C ASP A 23 12.58 15.40 -10.61
N SER A 24 11.43 15.07 -10.03
CA SER A 24 10.88 15.72 -8.84
C SER A 24 10.33 14.73 -7.82
N VAL A 25 10.07 15.23 -6.62
CA VAL A 25 9.35 14.55 -5.55
C VAL A 25 8.08 15.32 -5.27
N ALA A 26 6.94 14.65 -5.37
CA ALA A 26 5.65 15.19 -4.99
C ALA A 26 5.40 14.91 -3.50
N VAL A 27 4.96 15.93 -2.77
CA VAL A 27 4.75 15.90 -1.32
C VAL A 27 3.29 16.24 -1.04
N ALA A 28 2.57 15.31 -0.45
CA ALA A 28 1.22 15.50 0.07
C ALA A 28 1.28 16.18 1.44
N ALA A 29 0.68 17.37 1.56
CA ALA A 29 0.59 18.10 2.82
C ALA A 29 -0.80 17.98 3.47
N ALA A 30 -0.86 18.06 4.81
CA ALA A 30 -2.11 17.98 5.56
C ALA A 30 -3.09 19.14 5.30
N ASN A 31 -2.63 20.25 4.72
CA ASN A 31 -3.47 21.39 4.32
C ASN A 31 -4.14 21.23 2.94
N GLY A 32 -4.05 20.06 2.31
CA GLY A 32 -4.65 19.82 0.99
C GLY A 32 -3.78 20.27 -0.20
N LYS A 33 -2.57 20.77 0.04
CA LYS A 33 -1.64 21.14 -1.03
C LYS A 33 -0.70 20.01 -1.39
N ILE A 34 -0.26 20.01 -2.65
CA ILE A 34 0.84 19.18 -3.12
C ILE A 34 2.01 20.10 -3.47
N HIS A 35 3.17 19.84 -2.89
CA HIS A 35 4.41 20.53 -3.23
C HIS A 35 5.24 19.65 -4.17
N LEU A 36 5.66 20.20 -5.30
CA LEU A 36 6.61 19.55 -6.20
C LEU A 36 7.99 20.09 -5.88
N LEU A 37 8.89 19.20 -5.51
CA LEU A 37 10.25 19.52 -5.13
C LEU A 37 11.23 18.97 -6.15
N SER A 38 12.29 19.70 -6.47
CA SER A 38 13.43 19.14 -7.21
C SER A 38 14.08 18.00 -6.41
N LYS A 39 14.95 17.21 -7.04
CA LYS A 39 15.77 16.20 -6.34
C LYS A 39 16.62 16.78 -5.19
N SER A 40 16.92 18.08 -5.20
CA SER A 40 17.63 18.78 -4.12
C SER A 40 16.71 19.40 -3.06
N VAL A 41 15.41 19.07 -3.07
CA VAL A 41 14.39 19.56 -2.13
C VAL A 41 14.18 21.08 -2.25
N GLN A 42 14.26 21.62 -3.47
CA GLN A 42 13.85 22.99 -3.78
C GLN A 42 12.42 22.98 -4.32
N ASN A 43 11.56 23.87 -3.83
CA ASN A 43 10.19 23.99 -4.33
C ASN A 43 10.18 24.51 -5.77
N ILE A 44 9.59 23.73 -6.68
CA ILE A 44 9.44 24.06 -8.10
C ILE A 44 7.97 24.23 -8.50
N GLY A 45 7.03 23.94 -7.61
CA GLY A 45 5.60 24.10 -7.87
C GLY A 45 4.74 23.77 -6.67
N THR A 46 3.58 24.40 -6.55
CA THR A 46 2.59 24.08 -5.51
C THR A 46 1.20 24.02 -6.12
N LEU A 47 0.50 22.92 -5.86
CA LEU A 47 -0.86 22.66 -6.34
C LEU A 47 -1.82 22.80 -5.16
N SER A 48 -2.86 23.61 -5.32
CA SER A 48 -4.02 23.58 -4.41
C SER A 48 -4.90 22.39 -4.81
N ALA A 49 -4.48 21.20 -4.40
CA ALA A 49 -5.00 19.95 -4.94
C ALA A 49 -6.35 19.54 -4.34
N HIS A 50 -6.48 19.65 -3.03
CA HIS A 50 -7.62 19.18 -2.25
C HIS A 50 -8.08 20.23 -1.24
N SER A 51 -9.33 20.12 -0.79
CA SER A 51 -9.90 21.04 0.22
C SER A 51 -9.65 20.60 1.66
N ARG A 52 -9.11 19.38 1.85
CA ARG A 52 -8.77 18.78 3.14
C ARG A 52 -7.46 18.00 3.01
N SER A 53 -6.99 17.45 4.13
CA SER A 53 -5.76 16.64 4.21
C SER A 53 -5.68 15.56 3.13
N ILE A 54 -4.48 15.42 2.56
CA ILE A 54 -4.15 14.39 1.58
C ILE A 54 -3.53 13.22 2.35
N ASN A 55 -4.12 12.04 2.25
CA ASN A 55 -3.68 10.88 3.03
C ASN A 55 -2.56 10.11 2.34
N LYS A 56 -2.64 9.93 1.01
CA LYS A 56 -1.62 9.24 0.22
C LYS A 56 -1.42 9.90 -1.14
N ILE A 57 -0.19 9.79 -1.65
CA ILE A 57 0.19 10.14 -3.01
C ILE A 57 0.95 8.96 -3.63
N LYS A 58 0.73 8.69 -4.91
CA LYS A 58 1.37 7.57 -5.61
C LYS A 58 1.70 7.94 -7.06
N ALA A 59 2.88 7.54 -7.53
CA ALA A 59 3.24 7.68 -8.95
C ALA A 59 2.33 6.77 -9.81
N VAL A 60 1.74 7.32 -10.87
CA VAL A 60 0.95 6.55 -11.85
C VAL A 60 1.85 6.11 -13.01
N ASP A 61 2.68 7.03 -13.50
CA ASP A 61 3.75 6.80 -14.45
C ASP A 61 4.92 7.76 -14.17
N LEU A 62 5.86 7.91 -15.09
CA LEU A 62 7.01 8.79 -14.91
C LEU A 62 6.61 10.25 -14.67
N HIS A 63 5.54 10.75 -15.29
CA HIS A 63 5.15 12.16 -15.25
C HIS A 63 3.80 12.41 -14.59
N THR A 64 3.05 11.36 -14.27
CA THR A 64 1.74 11.47 -13.63
C THR A 64 1.73 10.83 -12.26
N PHE A 65 0.90 11.37 -11.37
CA PHE A 65 0.71 10.87 -10.02
C PHE A 65 -0.73 11.05 -9.56
N ALA A 66 -1.14 10.25 -8.59
CA ALA A 66 -2.46 10.29 -8.00
C ALA A 66 -2.39 10.70 -6.53
N SER A 67 -3.42 11.37 -6.02
CA SER A 67 -3.57 11.77 -4.63
C SER A 67 -4.97 11.42 -4.12
N CYS A 68 -5.10 11.00 -2.87
CA CYS A 68 -6.39 10.74 -2.22
C CYS A 68 -6.53 11.56 -0.93
N SER A 69 -7.75 11.97 -0.59
CA SER A 69 -7.98 12.96 0.46
C SER A 69 -9.22 12.69 1.33
N ASN A 70 -9.20 13.30 2.51
CA ASN A 70 -10.36 13.46 3.39
C ASN A 70 -11.49 14.31 2.79
N ASP A 71 -11.27 14.97 1.65
CA ASP A 71 -12.35 15.65 0.92
C ASP A 71 -13.22 14.71 0.07
N GLY A 72 -12.95 13.41 0.13
CA GLY A 72 -13.72 12.37 -0.55
C GLY A 72 -13.43 12.28 -2.05
N THR A 73 -12.27 12.80 -2.47
CA THR A 73 -11.85 12.71 -3.86
C THR A 73 -10.47 12.05 -4.01
N VAL A 74 -10.30 11.39 -5.16
CA VAL A 74 -9.01 10.96 -5.69
C VAL A 74 -8.74 11.76 -6.95
N LYS A 75 -7.56 12.37 -7.07
CA LYS A 75 -7.18 13.19 -8.24
C LYS A 75 -5.93 12.65 -8.90
N VAL A 76 -5.86 12.75 -10.22
CA VAL A 76 -4.68 12.38 -11.03
C VAL A 76 -4.11 13.61 -11.70
N TRP A 77 -2.81 13.81 -11.60
CA TRP A 77 -2.11 15.03 -11.99
C TRP A 77 -1.04 14.74 -13.04
N ASP A 78 -0.88 15.65 -13.99
CA ASP A 78 0.30 15.68 -14.88
C ASP A 78 1.30 16.71 -14.33
N ALA A 79 2.47 16.25 -13.90
CA ALA A 79 3.52 17.08 -13.30
C ALA A 79 4.22 17.99 -14.32
N ARG A 80 4.10 17.73 -15.64
CA ARG A 80 4.69 18.59 -16.67
C ARG A 80 3.86 19.86 -16.85
N THR A 81 2.55 19.76 -16.72
CA THR A 81 1.59 20.86 -16.91
C THR A 81 1.03 21.40 -15.59
N ASN A 82 1.31 20.73 -14.47
CA ASN A 82 0.76 21.03 -13.15
C ASN A 82 -0.77 21.07 -13.16
N SER A 83 -1.39 20.18 -13.93
CA SER A 83 -2.84 20.17 -14.15
C SER A 83 -3.48 18.85 -13.74
N GLU A 84 -4.68 18.95 -13.17
CA GLU A 84 -5.55 17.80 -12.94
C GLU A 84 -5.98 17.20 -14.29
N THR A 85 -5.79 15.89 -14.44
CA THR A 85 -6.23 15.11 -15.60
C THR A 85 -7.51 14.34 -15.31
N HIS A 86 -7.68 13.88 -14.07
CA HIS A 86 -8.86 13.13 -13.62
C HIS A 86 -9.20 13.48 -12.18
N SER A 87 -10.49 13.41 -11.84
CA SER A 87 -11.00 13.47 -10.48
C SER A 87 -12.08 12.42 -10.32
N PHE A 88 -11.93 11.60 -9.28
CA PHE A 88 -12.82 10.51 -8.93
C PHE A 88 -13.40 10.76 -7.55
N SER A 89 -14.62 10.27 -7.34
CA SER A 89 -15.27 10.19 -6.04
C SER A 89 -16.17 8.95 -6.02
N ASN A 90 -16.55 8.52 -4.82
CA ASN A 90 -17.59 7.51 -4.66
C ASN A 90 -18.97 8.16 -4.49
N ALA A 91 -20.02 7.35 -4.58
CA ALA A 91 -21.40 7.83 -4.48
C ALA A 91 -21.72 8.48 -3.13
N ARG A 92 -20.98 8.10 -2.08
CA ARG A 92 -21.18 8.53 -0.69
C ARG A 92 -20.27 9.68 -0.24
N GLN A 93 -19.32 10.09 -1.09
CA GLN A 93 -18.31 11.13 -0.79
C GLN A 93 -17.51 10.83 0.49
N LEU A 94 -17.09 9.57 0.66
CA LEU A 94 -16.32 9.13 1.82
C LEU A 94 -14.85 9.54 1.68
N PRO A 95 -14.19 9.94 2.79
CA PRO A 95 -12.74 10.09 2.85
C PRO A 95 -11.99 8.87 2.30
N PHE A 96 -10.96 9.10 1.48
CA PHE A 96 -10.08 8.04 0.97
C PHE A 96 -8.78 7.99 1.77
N LEU A 97 -8.48 6.84 2.37
CA LEU A 97 -7.36 6.65 3.29
C LEU A 97 -6.15 5.96 2.63
N SER A 98 -6.40 5.09 1.65
CA SER A 98 -5.38 4.32 0.95
C SER A 98 -5.47 4.50 -0.57
N LEU A 99 -4.33 4.39 -1.24
CA LEU A 99 -4.19 4.61 -2.69
C LEU A 99 -3.02 3.81 -3.25
N ASP A 100 -3.24 3.14 -4.37
CA ASP A 100 -2.18 2.56 -5.18
C ASP A 100 -2.53 2.52 -6.67
N THR A 101 -1.52 2.38 -7.51
CA THR A 101 -1.61 2.50 -8.96
C THR A 101 -0.76 1.45 -9.63
N SER A 102 -1.28 0.81 -10.68
CA SER A 102 -0.54 -0.20 -11.44
C SER A 102 -1.15 -0.41 -12.81
N TYR A 103 -0.32 -0.41 -13.87
CA TYR A 103 -0.74 -0.72 -15.25
C TYR A 103 -1.97 0.07 -15.78
N ASN A 104 -2.06 1.36 -15.48
CA ASN A 104 -3.21 2.24 -15.74
C ASN A 104 -4.47 1.93 -14.91
N MET A 105 -4.36 1.10 -13.89
CA MET A 105 -5.38 0.92 -12.86
C MET A 105 -5.03 1.78 -11.65
N LEU A 106 -6.07 2.22 -10.96
CA LEU A 106 -5.99 2.93 -9.70
C LEU A 106 -6.93 2.23 -8.73
N VAL A 107 -6.49 2.03 -7.49
CA VAL A 107 -7.32 1.54 -6.39
C VAL A 107 -7.27 2.54 -5.23
N ALA A 108 -8.41 2.78 -4.58
CA ALA A 108 -8.45 3.55 -3.35
C ALA A 108 -9.44 2.93 -2.35
N GLY A 109 -9.06 2.90 -1.07
CA GLY A 109 -9.89 2.45 0.03
C GLY A 109 -10.39 3.62 0.88
N THR A 110 -11.61 3.51 1.42
CA THR A 110 -12.26 4.57 2.20
C THR A 110 -12.16 4.37 3.71
N GLU A 111 -12.45 5.43 4.45
CA GLU A 111 -12.88 5.35 5.85
C GLU A 111 -14.21 4.57 5.95
N LEU A 112 -14.46 3.96 7.11
CA LEU A 112 -15.72 3.34 7.45
C LEU A 112 -16.83 4.39 7.48
N SER A 113 -17.96 4.04 6.88
CA SER A 113 -19.19 4.79 7.04
C SER A 113 -20.36 3.82 7.13
N GLY A 114 -21.23 4.00 8.12
CA GLY A 114 -22.32 3.04 8.34
C GLY A 114 -21.78 1.68 8.80
N SER A 115 -22.02 0.63 8.02
CA SER A 115 -21.54 -0.73 8.31
C SER A 115 -20.25 -1.11 7.58
N ASP A 116 -19.99 -0.50 6.41
CA ASP A 116 -18.98 -1.01 5.49
C ASP A 116 -18.12 0.11 4.88
N SER A 117 -16.88 -0.24 4.62
CA SER A 117 -15.90 0.58 3.90
C SER A 117 -15.81 0.12 2.43
N GLU A 118 -15.40 1.01 1.52
CA GLU A 118 -15.40 0.74 0.09
C GLU A 118 -13.97 0.68 -0.46
N LEU A 119 -13.65 -0.40 -1.18
CA LEU A 119 -12.45 -0.50 -2.00
C LEU A 119 -12.82 -0.34 -3.48
N ILE A 120 -12.35 0.73 -4.12
CA ILE A 120 -12.84 1.15 -5.43
C ILE A 120 -11.69 1.12 -6.43
N LEU A 121 -11.95 0.56 -7.62
CA LEU A 121 -10.97 0.43 -8.69
C LEU A 121 -11.42 1.14 -9.97
N TRP A 122 -10.52 1.92 -10.55
CA TRP A 122 -10.72 2.65 -11.81
C TRP A 122 -9.70 2.24 -12.87
N ASP A 123 -10.13 2.18 -14.13
CA ASP A 123 -9.24 2.10 -15.30
C ASP A 123 -9.04 3.53 -15.79
N LEU A 124 -7.82 4.05 -15.68
CA LEU A 124 -7.46 5.40 -16.07
C LEU A 124 -7.63 5.66 -17.57
N ARG A 125 -7.75 4.61 -18.40
CA ARG A 125 -8.06 4.73 -19.83
C ARG A 125 -9.57 4.86 -20.08
N LYS A 126 -10.40 4.51 -19.09
CA LYS A 126 -11.87 4.58 -19.12
C LYS A 126 -12.40 5.16 -17.79
N PRO A 127 -12.06 6.42 -17.47
CA PRO A 127 -12.25 7.01 -16.15
C PRO A 127 -13.71 7.32 -15.77
N ALA A 128 -14.68 7.11 -16.66
CA ALA A 128 -16.05 7.56 -16.49
C ALA A 128 -16.76 6.93 -15.28
N GLN A 129 -16.37 5.71 -14.90
CA GLN A 129 -16.92 5.00 -13.74
C GLN A 129 -15.88 3.99 -13.23
N PRO A 130 -15.93 3.61 -11.94
CA PRO A 130 -15.14 2.48 -11.47
C PRO A 130 -15.51 1.22 -12.25
N PHE A 131 -14.53 0.37 -12.54
CA PHE A 131 -14.79 -0.93 -13.16
C PHE A 131 -15.09 -2.00 -12.11
N ARG A 132 -14.69 -1.77 -10.85
CA ARG A 132 -15.00 -2.62 -9.69
C ARG A 132 -15.15 -1.76 -8.43
N THR A 133 -16.01 -2.22 -7.55
CA THR A 133 -16.15 -1.72 -6.19
C THR A 133 -16.41 -2.92 -5.30
N PHE A 134 -15.59 -3.09 -4.28
CA PHE A 134 -15.76 -4.10 -3.24
C PHE A 134 -16.29 -3.40 -1.99
N ILE A 135 -17.43 -3.83 -1.48
CA ILE A 135 -18.13 -3.19 -0.35
C ILE A 135 -18.30 -4.12 0.84
N ASP A 136 -18.29 -5.43 0.66
CA ASP A 136 -18.53 -6.40 1.74
C ASP A 136 -17.21 -6.94 2.32
N SER A 137 -16.09 -6.44 1.81
CA SER A 137 -14.73 -6.87 2.13
C SER A 137 -14.23 -6.48 3.52
N HIS A 138 -14.56 -5.27 3.99
CA HIS A 138 -14.01 -4.71 5.21
C HIS A 138 -15.05 -3.93 6.02
N ASN A 139 -15.11 -4.21 7.32
CA ASN A 139 -16.08 -3.62 8.25
C ASN A 139 -15.50 -2.45 9.08
N ASP A 140 -14.32 -1.96 8.69
CA ASP A 140 -13.63 -0.83 9.32
C ASP A 140 -12.68 -0.17 8.29
N ASP A 141 -12.07 0.96 8.63
CA ASP A 141 -11.20 1.76 7.75
C ASP A 141 -10.20 0.94 6.91
N ILE A 142 -10.17 1.18 5.59
CA ILE A 142 -9.21 0.53 4.70
C ILE A 142 -7.90 1.32 4.69
N THR A 143 -6.97 0.90 5.54
CA THR A 143 -5.67 1.56 5.74
C THR A 143 -4.68 1.30 4.61
N GLU A 144 -4.82 0.19 3.89
CA GLU A 144 -3.93 -0.17 2.78
C GLU A 144 -4.68 -0.75 1.58
N ALA A 145 -4.18 -0.42 0.40
CA ALA A 145 -4.57 -1.02 -0.86
C ALA A 145 -3.30 -1.12 -1.73
N ARG A 146 -2.95 -2.30 -2.24
CA ARG A 146 -1.69 -2.55 -2.95
C ARG A 146 -1.89 -3.51 -4.11
N PHE A 147 -1.52 -3.09 -5.32
CA PHE A 147 -1.41 -4.02 -6.43
C PHE A 147 -0.17 -4.90 -6.26
N HIS A 148 -0.26 -6.15 -6.67
CA HIS A 148 0.92 -7.00 -6.68
C HIS A 148 1.94 -6.49 -7.73
N PRO A 149 3.22 -6.29 -7.35
CA PRO A 149 4.18 -5.60 -8.22
C PRO A 149 4.47 -6.29 -9.56
N SER A 150 4.30 -7.61 -9.65
CA SER A 150 4.52 -8.39 -10.89
C SER A 150 3.30 -9.13 -11.42
N ASN A 151 2.19 -9.16 -10.68
CA ASN A 151 1.00 -9.92 -11.05
C ASN A 151 -0.18 -8.95 -11.12
N ARG A 152 -0.58 -8.60 -12.35
CA ARG A 152 -1.62 -7.58 -12.58
C ARG A 152 -2.99 -7.97 -12.05
N GLN A 153 -3.20 -9.26 -11.76
CA GLN A 153 -4.47 -9.77 -11.30
C GLN A 153 -4.59 -9.79 -9.78
N LEU A 154 -3.52 -9.53 -9.04
CA LEU A 154 -3.58 -9.58 -7.58
C LEU A 154 -3.64 -8.19 -6.96
N LEU A 155 -4.55 -8.06 -6.01
CA LEU A 155 -4.72 -6.89 -5.17
C LEU A 155 -4.72 -7.34 -3.70
N LEU A 156 -4.10 -6.54 -2.85
CA LEU A 156 -4.18 -6.64 -1.40
C LEU A 156 -4.94 -5.44 -0.86
N SER A 157 -5.79 -5.65 0.14
CA SER A 157 -6.27 -4.59 1.03
C SER A 157 -6.05 -4.96 2.49
N GLY A 158 -5.84 -3.97 3.34
CA GLY A 158 -5.71 -4.12 4.79
C GLY A 158 -6.59 -3.11 5.52
N SER A 159 -7.12 -3.51 6.67
CA SER A 159 -8.07 -2.69 7.44
C SER A 159 -7.82 -2.72 8.95
N THR A 160 -8.31 -1.68 9.62
CA THR A 160 -8.41 -1.63 11.09
C THR A 160 -9.27 -2.75 11.67
N ASP A 161 -10.11 -3.42 10.88
CA ASP A 161 -10.89 -4.60 11.27
C ASP A 161 -10.02 -5.82 11.60
N GLY A 162 -8.73 -5.76 11.26
CA GLY A 162 -7.74 -6.77 11.54
C GLY A 162 -7.53 -7.80 10.44
N TYR A 163 -8.16 -7.61 9.29
CA TYR A 163 -8.01 -8.47 8.12
C TYR A 163 -7.12 -7.84 7.06
N VAL A 164 -6.39 -8.71 6.37
CA VAL A 164 -5.79 -8.43 5.07
C VAL A 164 -6.40 -9.38 4.05
N ASN A 165 -7.01 -8.82 3.01
CA ASN A 165 -7.69 -9.56 1.97
C ASN A 165 -6.87 -9.55 0.68
N ILE A 166 -6.84 -10.68 -0.02
CA ILE A 166 -6.20 -10.83 -1.33
C ILE A 166 -7.24 -11.20 -2.37
N TYR A 167 -7.24 -10.46 -3.48
CA TYR A 167 -8.23 -10.59 -4.54
C TYR A 167 -7.60 -10.97 -5.88
N ASP A 168 -8.36 -11.73 -6.67
CA ASP A 168 -8.14 -11.94 -8.09
C ASP A 168 -9.04 -11.04 -8.93
N LEU A 169 -8.43 -10.02 -9.50
CA LEU A 169 -9.06 -9.03 -10.36
C LEU A 169 -9.49 -9.56 -11.73
N SER A 170 -9.23 -10.83 -12.05
CA SER A 170 -9.81 -11.50 -13.22
C SER A 170 -11.24 -11.98 -12.98
N VAL A 171 -11.65 -12.16 -11.71
CA VAL A 171 -12.98 -12.64 -11.31
C VAL A 171 -13.89 -11.45 -11.00
N PRO A 172 -15.01 -11.21 -11.72
CA PRO A 172 -15.86 -10.01 -11.57
C PRO A 172 -16.50 -9.85 -10.18
N GLU A 173 -17.03 -10.94 -9.65
CA GLU A 173 -17.83 -11.00 -8.44
C GLU A 173 -16.96 -10.92 -7.19
N GLU A 174 -17.29 -10.05 -6.24
CA GLU A 174 -16.47 -9.77 -5.03
C GLU A 174 -16.20 -11.04 -4.22
N ASP A 175 -17.26 -11.79 -3.88
CA ASP A 175 -17.17 -13.02 -3.06
C ASP A 175 -16.24 -14.07 -3.70
N ASP A 176 -16.27 -14.20 -5.03
CA ASP A 176 -15.46 -15.17 -5.77
C ASP A 176 -14.05 -14.64 -6.08
N ALA A 177 -13.88 -13.31 -6.09
CA ALA A 177 -12.59 -12.66 -6.28
C ALA A 177 -11.72 -12.78 -5.03
N LEU A 178 -12.30 -12.87 -3.83
CA LEU A 178 -11.58 -13.02 -2.58
C LEU A 178 -10.91 -14.40 -2.49
N GLN A 179 -9.58 -14.42 -2.64
CA GLN A 179 -8.78 -15.64 -2.71
C GLN A 179 -8.21 -16.06 -1.35
N GLN A 180 -7.77 -15.08 -0.56
CA GLN A 180 -7.13 -15.33 0.73
C GLN A 180 -7.51 -14.24 1.73
N VAL A 181 -7.75 -14.65 2.97
CA VAL A 181 -7.99 -13.75 4.11
C VAL A 181 -6.96 -14.06 5.18
N ILE A 182 -6.18 -13.06 5.55
CA ILE A 182 -5.22 -13.14 6.66
C ILE A 182 -5.88 -12.46 7.86
N ASN A 183 -6.13 -13.24 8.91
CA ASN A 183 -6.58 -12.71 10.20
C ASN A 183 -5.36 -12.34 11.06
N PHE A 184 -5.29 -11.08 11.47
CA PHE A 184 -4.22 -10.57 12.30
C PHE A 184 -4.79 -9.73 13.45
N THR A 185 -4.61 -8.41 13.38
CA THR A 185 -5.12 -7.40 14.30
C THR A 185 -5.08 -6.07 13.54
N SER A 186 -5.68 -5.01 14.09
CA SER A 186 -5.82 -3.71 13.44
C SER A 186 -4.60 -3.31 12.58
N ILE A 187 -4.80 -3.31 11.26
CA ILE A 187 -3.70 -3.18 10.28
C ILE A 187 -3.32 -1.71 10.15
N HIS A 188 -2.06 -1.42 10.47
CA HIS A 188 -1.45 -0.13 10.19
C HIS A 188 -0.87 -0.09 8.78
N SER A 189 -0.11 -1.13 8.41
CA SER A 189 0.45 -1.28 7.06
C SER A 189 0.57 -2.75 6.66
N ALA A 190 0.40 -3.03 5.37
CA ALA A 190 0.53 -4.35 4.77
C ALA A 190 0.89 -4.19 3.30
N ASN A 191 1.79 -5.03 2.80
CA ASN A 191 2.21 -5.01 1.40
C ASN A 191 2.87 -6.33 1.00
N PHE A 192 3.07 -6.51 -0.30
CA PHE A 192 3.86 -7.59 -0.86
C PHE A 192 5.34 -7.36 -0.59
N LEU A 193 5.94 -8.28 0.16
CA LEU A 193 7.35 -8.29 0.51
C LEU A 193 8.20 -8.95 -0.58
N SER A 194 7.64 -9.97 -1.22
CA SER A 194 8.19 -10.68 -2.37
C SER A 194 7.03 -11.26 -3.20
N PRO A 195 7.28 -11.84 -4.39
CA PRO A 195 6.20 -12.37 -5.23
C PRO A 195 5.23 -13.31 -4.52
N ASN A 196 5.69 -14.01 -3.47
CA ASN A 196 4.87 -14.97 -2.72
C ASN A 196 4.85 -14.67 -1.21
N ARG A 197 5.16 -13.43 -0.80
CA ARG A 197 5.22 -13.05 0.62
C ARG A 197 4.50 -11.73 0.86
N ILE A 198 3.73 -11.70 1.93
CA ILE A 198 3.01 -10.52 2.40
C ILE A 198 3.52 -10.20 3.80
N TYR A 199 3.81 -8.94 4.10
CA TYR A 199 4.00 -8.52 5.49
C TYR A 199 2.74 -7.86 6.04
N THR A 200 2.53 -7.97 7.34
CA THR A 200 1.51 -7.23 8.09
C THR A 200 2.14 -6.56 9.29
N LEU A 201 1.81 -5.29 9.50
CA LEU A 201 2.20 -4.47 10.63
C LEU A 201 0.94 -3.88 11.26
N SER A 202 0.76 -4.09 12.55
CA SER A 202 -0.38 -3.54 13.29
C SER A 202 -0.13 -2.15 13.84
N HIS A 203 -1.20 -1.47 14.27
CA HIS A 203 -1.12 -0.24 15.06
C HIS A 203 -0.45 -0.39 16.43
N MET A 204 -0.15 -1.63 16.84
CA MET A 204 0.61 -1.96 18.05
C MET A 204 2.03 -2.45 17.71
N GLU A 205 2.54 -2.09 16.52
CA GLU A 205 3.86 -2.46 16.02
C GLU A 205 4.11 -3.98 16.06
N THR A 206 3.05 -4.77 15.95
CA THR A 206 3.15 -6.22 15.84
C THR A 206 3.39 -6.56 14.38
N PHE A 207 4.45 -7.32 14.11
CA PHE A 207 4.86 -7.65 12.74
C PHE A 207 4.79 -9.15 12.47
N ALA A 208 4.34 -9.51 11.27
CA ALA A 208 4.34 -10.88 10.77
C ALA A 208 4.56 -10.92 9.26
N VAL A 209 5.10 -12.04 8.77
CA VAL A 209 5.24 -12.35 7.35
C VAL A 209 4.43 -13.61 7.04
N HIS A 210 3.63 -13.53 5.98
CA HIS A 210 2.67 -14.56 5.55
C HIS A 210 3.01 -15.01 4.13
N GLU A 211 2.63 -16.24 3.82
CA GLU A 211 2.69 -16.77 2.46
C GLU A 211 1.47 -16.31 1.66
N LEU A 212 1.71 -15.89 0.41
CA LEU A 212 0.65 -15.70 -0.56
C LEU A 212 0.29 -17.07 -1.14
N ASN A 213 -0.98 -17.46 -1.01
CA ASN A 213 -1.46 -18.76 -1.47
C ASN A 213 -1.41 -18.88 -3.00
N ASP A 214 -0.85 -19.99 -3.52
CA ASP A 214 -0.95 -20.35 -4.93
C ASP A 214 -2.12 -21.31 -5.18
N HIS A 215 -3.29 -20.75 -5.50
CA HIS A 215 -4.51 -21.52 -5.74
C HIS A 215 -4.48 -22.42 -6.98
N ARG A 216 -3.36 -22.47 -7.74
CA ARG A 216 -3.20 -23.36 -8.90
C ARG A 216 -2.77 -24.78 -8.55
N THR A 217 -2.31 -25.03 -7.33
CA THR A 217 -1.83 -26.34 -6.89
C THR A 217 -2.76 -26.95 -5.86
N GLU A 218 -3.25 -28.17 -6.08
CA GLU A 218 -4.24 -28.85 -5.23
C GLU A 218 -3.71 -29.31 -3.84
N GLU A 219 -2.42 -29.13 -3.56
CA GLU A 219 -1.78 -29.52 -2.29
C GLU A 219 -1.51 -28.30 -1.41
N HIS A 220 -2.24 -28.14 -0.31
CA HIS A 220 -2.01 -27.03 0.63
C HIS A 220 -1.79 -27.54 2.05
N VAL A 221 -0.52 -27.58 2.47
CA VAL A 221 -0.18 -27.27 3.85
C VAL A 221 0.22 -25.81 3.84
N GLU A 222 -0.67 -24.92 4.27
CA GLU A 222 -0.32 -23.51 4.43
C GLU A 222 0.81 -23.39 5.46
N PRO A 223 1.98 -22.87 5.09
CA PRO A 223 3.05 -22.67 6.05
C PRO A 223 2.60 -21.61 7.05
N LEU A 224 2.81 -21.91 8.33
CA LEU A 224 2.47 -20.97 9.40
C LEU A 224 3.20 -19.63 9.18
N PRO A 225 2.53 -18.50 9.45
CA PRO A 225 3.16 -17.20 9.29
C PRO A 225 4.35 -17.06 10.22
N LYS A 226 5.40 -16.39 9.74
CA LYS A 226 6.56 -16.04 10.56
C LYS A 226 6.22 -14.82 11.41
N GLN A 227 5.91 -15.07 12.68
CA GLN A 227 5.54 -14.03 13.63
C GLN A 227 6.78 -13.42 14.31
N PHE A 228 6.88 -12.10 14.28
CA PHE A 228 7.92 -11.36 14.99
C PHE A 228 7.40 -10.75 16.29
N GLY A 229 6.08 -10.57 16.42
CA GLY A 229 5.45 -9.94 17.59
C GLY A 229 5.67 -8.43 17.59
N ASP A 230 5.55 -7.79 18.76
CA ASP A 230 5.93 -6.39 18.94
C ASP A 230 7.43 -6.21 18.64
N VAL A 231 7.72 -5.34 17.67
CA VAL A 231 9.08 -5.17 17.16
C VAL A 231 9.85 -4.03 17.80
N ARG A 232 9.21 -3.20 18.64
CA ARG A 232 9.80 -1.96 19.18
C ARG A 232 11.07 -2.20 19.99
N GLU A 233 11.04 -3.17 20.90
CA GLU A 233 12.22 -3.54 21.68
C GLU A 233 13.32 -4.13 20.78
N LYS A 234 12.94 -5.07 19.90
CA LYS A 234 13.87 -5.78 19.02
C LYS A 234 14.56 -4.85 18.02
N TRP A 235 13.82 -3.89 17.49
CA TRP A 235 14.31 -2.91 16.50
C TRP A 235 14.73 -1.60 17.18
N GLY A 236 14.68 -1.53 18.51
CA GLY A 236 15.04 -0.38 19.32
C GLY A 236 14.36 0.92 18.90
N CYS A 237 13.10 0.87 18.49
CA CYS A 237 12.32 1.99 17.97
C CYS A 237 11.04 2.19 18.79
N GLU A 238 10.33 3.30 18.55
CA GLU A 238 9.03 3.56 19.15
C GLU A 238 7.88 3.32 18.16
N TYR A 239 8.15 3.50 16.87
CA TYR A 239 7.22 3.24 15.78
C TYR A 239 7.97 2.82 14.51
N VAL A 240 7.27 2.13 13.63
CA VAL A 240 7.73 1.77 12.29
C VAL A 240 7.07 2.72 11.31
N VAL A 241 7.85 3.33 10.42
CA VAL A 241 7.35 4.29 9.43
C VAL A 241 6.83 3.55 8.20
N ASP A 242 7.70 2.75 7.59
CA ASP A 242 7.37 1.98 6.39
C ASP A 242 8.37 0.83 6.21
N LEU A 243 7.94 -0.18 5.44
CA LEU A 243 8.77 -1.24 4.91
C LEU A 243 8.80 -1.12 3.39
N GLN A 244 9.87 -0.51 2.87
CA GLN A 244 10.04 -0.36 1.44
C GLN A 244 10.62 -1.63 0.85
N ALA A 245 9.82 -2.26 -0.02
CA ALA A 245 10.28 -3.41 -0.78
C ALA A 245 11.32 -2.98 -1.84
N PRO A 246 12.39 -3.77 -2.05
CA PRO A 246 12.72 -5.01 -1.38
C PRO A 246 13.82 -4.71 -0.36
N GLY A 247 13.42 -4.50 0.89
CA GLY A 247 14.32 -4.79 1.99
C GLY A 247 14.87 -3.61 2.77
N TYR A 248 14.13 -2.51 2.92
CA TYR A 248 14.45 -1.53 3.95
C TYR A 248 13.28 -1.32 4.90
N VAL A 249 13.60 -1.29 6.19
CA VAL A 249 12.64 -0.98 7.23
C VAL A 249 13.08 0.30 7.91
N PHE A 250 12.17 1.26 7.94
CA PHE A 250 12.38 2.56 8.55
C PHE A 250 11.66 2.63 9.88
N CYS A 251 12.37 2.99 10.93
CA CYS A 251 11.82 3.06 12.28
C CYS A 251 12.20 4.37 12.95
N GLY A 252 11.23 5.03 13.57
CA GLY A 252 11.43 6.29 14.27
C GLY A 252 11.48 6.13 15.79
N SER A 253 12.06 7.12 16.44
CA SER A 253 12.00 7.32 17.89
C SER A 253 11.95 8.82 18.18
N ASN A 254 10.82 9.27 18.73
CA ASN A 254 10.63 10.65 19.14
C ASN A 254 11.48 10.96 20.37
N SER A 255 11.59 10.02 21.33
CA SER A 255 12.40 10.25 22.55
C SER A 255 13.91 10.35 22.29
N LYS A 256 14.41 9.74 21.22
CA LYS A 256 15.81 9.81 20.78
C LYS A 256 16.02 10.81 19.64
N HIS A 257 14.95 11.41 19.13
CA HIS A 257 14.95 12.29 17.97
C HIS A 257 15.66 11.67 16.75
N GLU A 258 15.44 10.39 16.45
CA GLU A 258 16.14 9.70 15.38
C GLU A 258 15.19 8.90 14.47
N LEU A 259 15.59 8.77 13.21
CA LEU A 259 15.10 7.74 12.29
C LEU A 259 16.23 6.74 12.04
N LYS A 260 15.90 5.46 11.94
CA LYS A 260 16.83 4.38 11.60
C LYS A 260 16.33 3.62 10.38
N MET A 261 17.26 3.19 9.55
CA MET A 261 17.01 2.31 8.42
C MET A 261 17.76 0.99 8.62
N TYR A 262 17.02 -0.11 8.56
CA TYR A 262 17.53 -1.48 8.60
C TYR A 262 17.44 -2.11 7.23
N ARG A 263 18.40 -3.00 6.91
CA ARG A 263 18.26 -3.89 5.77
C ARG A 263 17.46 -5.12 6.20
N PHE A 264 16.44 -5.45 5.43
CA PHE A 264 15.66 -6.66 5.55
C PHE A 264 15.89 -7.50 4.29
N ASP A 265 16.30 -8.75 4.46
CA ASP A 265 16.41 -9.68 3.36
C ASP A 265 15.07 -10.41 3.17
N PRO A 266 14.32 -10.12 2.09
CA PRO A 266 13.02 -10.74 1.84
C PRO A 266 13.10 -12.21 1.41
N VAL A 267 14.29 -12.73 1.06
CA VAL A 267 14.46 -14.13 0.66
C VAL A 267 14.61 -15.03 1.87
N VAL A 268 15.43 -14.63 2.84
CA VAL A 268 15.57 -15.36 4.12
C VAL A 268 14.60 -14.85 5.19
N GLU A 269 13.83 -13.81 4.87
CA GLU A 269 12.90 -13.10 5.75
C GLU A 269 13.58 -12.69 7.06
N ASN A 270 14.81 -12.20 6.95
CA ASN A 270 15.63 -11.89 8.11
C ASN A 270 16.12 -10.46 8.03
N PHE A 271 16.17 -9.85 9.20
CA PHE A 271 16.81 -8.56 9.36
C PHE A 271 18.29 -8.79 9.55
N ASP A 272 19.10 -8.08 8.79
CA ASP A 272 20.54 -8.12 9.00
C ASP A 272 20.90 -7.14 10.13
N PHE A 273 20.58 -7.52 11.38
CA PHE A 273 20.99 -6.75 12.56
C PHE A 273 22.48 -6.97 12.91
N ALA A 274 23.10 -7.98 12.30
CA ALA A 274 24.43 -8.45 12.67
C ALA A 274 25.54 -7.92 11.73
N ALA A 275 25.25 -7.69 10.45
CA ALA A 275 26.17 -7.05 9.54
C ALA A 275 25.81 -5.56 9.37
N GLU A 276 26.63 -4.71 9.99
CA GLU A 276 26.57 -3.24 9.92
C GLU A 276 25.37 -2.61 10.64
N SER A 277 25.66 -1.95 11.78
CA SER A 277 24.69 -1.16 12.56
C SER A 277 23.80 -0.30 11.67
N PRO A 278 22.51 -0.10 12.03
CA PRO A 278 21.57 0.63 11.21
C PRO A 278 22.13 1.96 10.70
N VAL A 279 21.61 2.41 9.56
CA VAL A 279 21.87 3.79 9.12
C VAL A 279 21.02 4.70 9.99
N HIS A 280 21.67 5.59 10.74
CA HIS A 280 21.01 6.56 11.58
C HIS A 280 20.83 7.89 10.83
N PHE A 281 19.66 8.48 11.01
CA PHE A 281 19.29 9.81 10.56
C PHE A 281 19.01 10.63 11.83
N PRO A 282 20.07 11.17 12.47
CA PRO A 282 19.92 11.87 13.74
C PRO A 282 19.18 13.20 13.53
N ASN A 283 18.31 13.53 14.49
CA ASN A 283 17.43 14.69 14.44
C ASN A 283 16.55 14.73 13.17
N ALA A 284 16.07 13.54 12.74
CA ALA A 284 15.32 13.38 11.51
C ALA A 284 14.14 14.36 11.44
N HIS A 285 13.25 14.34 12.43
CA HIS A 285 12.17 15.33 12.57
C HIS A 285 12.01 15.80 14.02
N GLY A 286 13.08 15.73 14.83
CA GLY A 286 13.09 16.21 16.21
C GLY A 286 12.17 15.40 17.12
N GLU A 287 11.23 16.08 17.78
CA GLU A 287 10.19 15.47 18.62
C GLU A 287 8.98 14.97 17.82
N GLU A 288 8.91 15.32 16.54
CA GLU A 288 7.79 15.04 15.65
C GLU A 288 7.96 13.72 14.91
N VAL A 289 6.82 13.14 14.52
CA VAL A 289 6.76 11.85 13.84
C VAL A 289 7.22 11.97 12.38
N VAL A 290 8.03 11.01 11.94
CA VAL A 290 8.30 10.80 10.51
C VAL A 290 7.13 10.03 9.90
N ARG A 291 6.44 10.64 8.94
CA ARG A 291 5.20 10.12 8.35
C ARG A 291 5.41 9.32 7.09
N ASP A 292 6.41 9.68 6.30
CA ASP A 292 6.73 8.93 5.09
C ASP A 292 8.23 9.05 4.78
N VAL A 293 8.73 8.04 4.07
CA VAL A 293 10.10 7.95 3.61
C VAL A 293 10.09 7.61 2.13
N LEU A 294 11.07 8.09 1.37
CA LEU A 294 11.19 7.75 -0.04
C LEU A 294 12.66 7.60 -0.38
N VAL A 295 13.04 6.43 -0.90
CA VAL A 295 14.39 6.16 -1.38
C VAL A 295 14.44 6.38 -2.88
N LEU A 296 15.35 7.24 -3.34
CA LEU A 296 15.56 7.58 -4.75
C LEU A 296 17.04 7.87 -5.00
N ASP A 297 17.65 7.22 -5.99
CA ASP A 297 19.02 7.53 -6.43
C ASP A 297 20.05 7.61 -5.29
N ASN A 298 20.00 6.66 -4.34
CA ASN A 298 20.85 6.62 -3.15
C ASN A 298 20.67 7.79 -2.16
N MET A 299 19.57 8.53 -2.30
CA MET A 299 19.09 9.53 -1.36
C MET A 299 17.86 9.02 -0.63
N VAL A 300 17.68 9.50 0.59
CA VAL A 300 16.49 9.24 1.40
C VAL A 300 15.80 10.57 1.65
N TYR A 301 14.53 10.66 1.28
CA TYR A 301 13.65 11.77 1.61
C TYR A 301 12.80 11.36 2.80
N THR A 302 12.61 12.27 3.76
CA THR A 302 11.76 12.04 4.92
C THR A 302 10.77 13.19 5.06
N GLY A 303 9.50 12.87 5.22
CA GLY A 303 8.43 13.83 5.51
C GLY A 303 7.97 13.66 6.96
N GLY A 304 7.75 14.77 7.67
CA GLY A 304 7.34 14.71 9.07
C GLY A 304 6.27 15.72 9.46
N GLU A 305 5.81 15.58 10.70
CA GLU A 305 4.86 16.49 11.36
C GLU A 305 5.49 17.82 11.81
N ASP A 306 6.80 17.97 11.67
CA ASP A 306 7.51 19.26 11.85
C ASP A 306 7.34 20.22 10.66
N ASN A 307 6.48 19.87 9.70
CA ASN A 307 6.23 20.56 8.45
C ASN A 307 7.44 20.56 7.48
N LEU A 308 8.40 19.67 7.69
CA LEU A 308 9.59 19.58 6.85
C LEU A 308 9.57 18.35 5.96
N VAL A 309 10.15 18.51 4.78
CA VAL A 309 10.73 17.42 4.00
C VAL A 309 12.24 17.56 4.07
N LYS A 310 12.95 16.51 4.47
CA LYS A 310 14.41 16.50 4.60
C LYS A 310 15.04 15.52 3.62
N LEU A 311 16.18 15.92 3.08
CA LEU A 311 17.00 15.11 2.18
C LEU A 311 18.24 14.62 2.89
N TRP A 312 18.50 13.33 2.75
CA TRP A 312 19.62 12.65 3.38
C TRP A 312 20.40 11.85 2.36
N LYS A 313 21.72 11.84 2.52
CA LYS A 313 22.60 10.95 1.78
C LYS A 313 22.98 9.78 2.69
N ALA A 314 22.57 8.58 2.30
CA ALA A 314 22.94 7.37 3.02
C ALA A 314 24.43 7.04 2.82
N PRO A 315 25.11 6.48 3.84
CA PRO A 315 26.53 6.13 3.77
C PRO A 315 26.79 4.84 2.98
N CYS A 316 25.76 4.00 2.82
CA CYS A 316 25.79 2.79 2.01
C CYS A 316 24.96 2.98 0.74
N HIS A 317 25.19 2.13 -0.26
CA HIS A 317 24.37 2.10 -1.46
C HIS A 317 22.97 1.56 -1.11
N VAL A 318 21.98 2.45 -1.07
CA VAL A 318 20.57 2.11 -0.90
C VAL A 318 19.99 1.84 -2.28
N ALA A 319 19.92 0.57 -2.62
CA ALA A 319 19.39 0.15 -3.92
C ALA A 319 17.86 0.29 -3.94
N ASP A 320 17.31 1.03 -4.91
CA ASP A 320 15.91 0.87 -5.29
C ASP A 320 15.82 -0.35 -6.22
N THR A 321 15.64 -1.52 -5.62
CA THR A 321 15.54 -2.80 -6.34
C THR A 321 14.11 -3.25 -6.52
N SER A 322 13.11 -2.40 -6.24
CA SER A 322 11.69 -2.79 -6.25
C SER A 322 11.29 -3.33 -7.63
N ALA A 323 11.63 -2.60 -8.70
CA ALA A 323 11.33 -3.02 -10.07
C ALA A 323 12.10 -4.28 -10.54
N THR A 324 13.35 -4.48 -10.10
CA THR A 324 14.20 -5.61 -10.54
C THR A 324 13.96 -6.88 -9.74
N PHE A 325 13.58 -6.75 -8.47
CA PHE A 325 13.33 -7.88 -7.57
C PHE A 325 12.10 -8.68 -8.00
N PHE A 326 10.99 -7.98 -8.28
CA PHE A 326 9.74 -8.61 -8.69
C PHE A 326 9.71 -9.05 -10.17
N SER A 327 10.60 -8.53 -11.03
CA SER A 327 10.67 -8.89 -12.45
C SER A 327 11.47 -10.16 -12.75
N SER A 328 12.14 -10.74 -11.76
CA SER A 328 12.89 -12.01 -11.90
C SER A 328 12.02 -13.27 -11.90
N ALA A 329 10.70 -13.14 -11.70
CA ALA A 329 9.76 -14.26 -11.79
C ALA A 329 9.41 -14.56 -13.27
N PRO A 330 9.41 -15.84 -13.69
CA PRO A 330 9.07 -16.21 -15.06
C PRO A 330 7.65 -15.73 -15.41
N GLN A 331 7.54 -14.97 -16.49
CA GLN A 331 6.25 -14.56 -17.07
C GLN A 331 5.43 -15.83 -17.37
N PRO A 332 4.14 -15.89 -16.99
CA PRO A 332 3.29 -17.00 -17.41
C PRO A 332 3.24 -17.03 -18.94
N VAL A 333 3.59 -18.18 -19.51
CA VAL A 333 3.43 -18.45 -20.93
C VAL A 333 1.93 -18.36 -21.23
N GLU A 334 1.52 -17.45 -22.11
CA GLU A 334 0.15 -17.40 -22.62
C GLU A 334 -0.20 -18.76 -23.23
N THR A 335 -0.96 -19.58 -22.50
CA THR A 335 -1.52 -20.80 -23.08
C THR A 335 -2.69 -20.40 -23.97
N ALA A 336 -2.58 -20.77 -25.25
CA ALA A 336 -3.58 -20.53 -26.29
C ALA A 336 -5.01 -20.92 -25.84
N PRO A 337 -6.05 -20.24 -26.34
CA PRO A 337 -7.43 -20.50 -25.92
C PRO A 337 -7.82 -21.96 -26.23
N LYS A 338 -8.31 -22.65 -25.21
CA LYS A 338 -8.88 -24.01 -25.35
C LYS A 338 -10.13 -23.93 -26.24
N GLU A 339 -10.12 -24.67 -27.35
CA GLU A 339 -11.30 -24.87 -28.19
C GLU A 339 -12.43 -25.49 -27.36
N LEU A 340 -13.57 -24.79 -27.31
CA LEU A 340 -14.81 -25.26 -26.72
C LEU A 340 -15.35 -26.44 -27.55
N LYS A 341 -15.39 -27.63 -26.97
CA LYS A 341 -16.16 -28.76 -27.52
C LYS A 341 -17.66 -28.57 -27.20
N PRO A 342 -18.56 -28.91 -28.13
CA PRO A 342 -19.99 -28.67 -27.95
C PRO A 342 -20.58 -29.60 -26.89
N GLU A 343 -21.32 -29.01 -25.95
CA GLU A 343 -22.06 -29.74 -24.91
C GLU A 343 -23.13 -30.65 -25.52
N SER A 344 -23.09 -31.94 -25.17
CA SER A 344 -24.19 -32.87 -25.41
C SER A 344 -25.13 -32.86 -24.21
N GLY A 345 -26.38 -32.44 -24.44
CA GLY A 345 -27.36 -32.22 -23.40
C GLY A 345 -27.74 -33.48 -22.61
N ARG A 346 -27.70 -33.39 -21.27
CA ARG A 346 -28.39 -34.30 -20.36
C ARG A 346 -29.36 -33.52 -19.47
N LYS A 347 -30.65 -33.78 -19.66
CA LYS A 347 -31.77 -33.26 -18.86
C LYS A 347 -31.71 -33.81 -17.42
N HIS A 348 -31.52 -32.94 -16.43
CA HIS A 348 -31.76 -33.28 -15.03
C HIS A 348 -33.26 -33.10 -14.66
N LYS A 349 -33.91 -34.20 -14.27
CA LYS A 349 -35.25 -34.21 -13.64
C LYS A 349 -35.13 -33.69 -12.19
N LYS A 350 -35.80 -32.59 -11.87
CA LYS A 350 -36.01 -32.09 -10.50
C LYS A 350 -36.87 -33.08 -9.68
N LYS A 351 -36.34 -33.62 -8.58
CA LYS A 351 -37.14 -34.23 -7.50
C LYS A 351 -37.40 -33.16 -6.43
N LYS A 352 -38.68 -32.86 -6.18
CA LYS A 352 -39.14 -32.02 -5.07
C LYS A 352 -38.94 -32.75 -3.74
N HIS A 353 -38.15 -32.19 -2.83
CA HIS A 353 -38.19 -32.58 -1.41
C HIS A 353 -39.19 -31.71 -0.66
N LYS A 354 -40.12 -32.37 0.03
CA LYS A 354 -41.13 -31.80 0.94
C LYS A 354 -40.42 -31.41 2.24
N LYS A 355 -40.54 -30.15 2.68
CA LYS A 355 -39.94 -29.62 3.90
C LYS A 355 -40.96 -29.78 5.04
N ASP A 356 -40.72 -30.72 5.95
CA ASP A 356 -41.48 -30.84 7.20
C ASP A 356 -40.98 -29.79 8.20
N SER A 357 -41.91 -29.00 8.73
CA SER A 357 -41.68 -27.97 9.73
C SER A 357 -41.58 -28.59 11.12
N LYS A 358 -40.41 -28.49 11.76
CA LYS A 358 -40.29 -28.65 13.21
C LYS A 358 -39.75 -27.37 13.81
N ARG A 359 -40.65 -26.68 14.51
CA ARG A 359 -40.43 -25.54 15.40
C ARG A 359 -39.53 -25.98 16.56
N PHE A 360 -38.38 -25.34 16.73
CA PHE A 360 -37.61 -25.41 17.99
C PHE A 360 -38.31 -24.56 19.07
N LYS A 361 -38.34 -25.05 20.30
CA LYS A 361 -38.62 -24.25 21.51
C LYS A 361 -37.34 -24.23 22.37
N PRO A 362 -37.01 -23.09 23.01
CA PRO A 362 -35.79 -22.93 23.80
C PRO A 362 -35.98 -23.52 25.20
N TYR A 363 -34.94 -24.17 25.73
CA TYR A 363 -34.14 -23.72 26.87
C TYR A 363 -32.84 -24.53 26.90
#